data_AF-A0A1I4CNV3-F1
#
_entry.id   AF-A0A1I4CNV3-F1
#
_cell.length_a   1.000
_cell.length_b   1.000
_cell.length_c   1.000
_cell.angle_alpha   90.00
_cell.angle_beta   90.00
_cell.angle_gamma   90.00
#
_symmetry.space_group_name_H-M   'P 1'
#
loop_
_entity.id
_entity.type
_entity.pdbx_description
1 polymer ?
#
loop_
_entity_poly.entity_id
_entity_poly.type
_entity_poly.pdbx_seq_one_letter_code
_entity_poly.pdbx_strand_id
1 'polypeptide(L)'
;MSAPPPPASLQDRLRRLRLDPAALPIAVAGVVLVGAVAWLIARPLPAPTPPANPLAAEVAELRAQLQQVAGLDRRLAALEGTTARIAGLEALPPRIAALEGLTQRVTGLEARPPVDLAPLRDQAAEAERRAAALEEKLAGVERIARDTAARPAIDPTQLAARGAVEALSQRLDRLSDRTETSIRQDEARAAAAATRIEALAREAAARDTALEQAQAQASQRIGATEAALAGRIAALDPRLAALEQTIATRTATLEQAIAARAAAAEAQAARLVALEGAAQRLAALEGRAGRMATIDALRATLEAGRPLGGALAGLRDAPEALTRFATAAPPTESALRLAFEDAARAGRAASEPAREGAGVLDSAVSRLSGLVTVRRGEDVLWGDAAAAEIERARRALEAGDLEGTIQRLARLSAPAKEAMRGWISQAEALVAARAALRTLAAG
;
A
#
# COMPACT_ATOMS: atom_id res chain seq x y z
N MET A 1 -37.27 67.00 39.60
CA MET A 1 -36.26 66.03 39.14
C MET A 1 -36.73 64.66 39.57
N SER A 2 -37.34 63.90 38.66
CA SER A 2 -37.92 62.57 38.95
C SER A 2 -37.10 61.52 38.20
N ALA A 3 -36.48 60.60 38.94
CA ALA A 3 -35.62 59.56 38.40
C ALA A 3 -36.43 58.47 37.66
N PRO A 4 -35.92 57.91 36.55
CA PRO A 4 -36.58 56.82 35.85
C PRO A 4 -36.48 55.48 36.61
N PRO A 5 -37.48 54.58 36.49
CA PRO A 5 -37.49 53.30 37.18
C PRO A 5 -36.42 52.33 36.61
N PRO A 6 -35.88 51.41 37.44
CA PRO A 6 -34.86 50.46 37.03
C PRO A 6 -35.42 49.38 36.06
N PRO A 7 -34.58 48.84 35.16
CA PRO A 7 -34.99 47.79 34.23
C PRO A 7 -35.30 46.48 34.95
N ALA A 8 -36.37 45.81 34.52
CA ALA A 8 -36.82 44.53 35.06
C ALA A 8 -35.73 43.46 34.96
N SER A 9 -35.54 42.72 36.05
CA SER A 9 -34.53 41.66 36.17
C SER A 9 -34.81 40.50 35.20
N LEU A 10 -33.74 39.83 34.76
CA LEU A 10 -33.80 38.64 33.88
C LEU A 10 -34.65 37.51 34.49
N GLN A 11 -34.77 37.46 35.83
CA GLN A 11 -35.60 36.51 36.55
C GLN A 11 -37.11 36.76 36.35
N ASP A 12 -37.55 38.01 36.20
CA ASP A 12 -38.95 38.32 35.87
C ASP A 12 -39.32 37.97 34.43
N ARG A 13 -38.34 38.02 33.51
CA ARG A 13 -38.55 37.55 32.13
C ARG A 13 -38.67 36.03 32.06
N LEU A 14 -37.93 35.30 32.89
CA LEU A 14 -37.99 33.83 32.92
C LEU A 14 -39.26 33.31 33.61
N ARG A 15 -39.82 34.02 34.60
CA ARG A 15 -41.09 33.61 35.23
C ARG A 15 -42.33 33.80 34.36
N ARG A 16 -42.27 34.67 33.34
CA ARG A 16 -43.38 34.85 32.38
C ARG A 16 -43.45 33.78 31.29
N LEU A 17 -42.43 32.93 31.18
CA LEU A 17 -42.45 31.74 30.34
C LEU A 17 -43.06 30.56 31.11
N ARG A 18 -44.32 30.71 31.57
CA ARG A 18 -45.16 29.55 31.91
C ARG A 18 -45.51 28.89 30.57
N LEU A 19 -44.73 27.89 30.21
CA LEU A 19 -44.97 27.02 29.06
C LEU A 19 -46.34 26.37 29.20
N ASP A 20 -47.24 26.75 28.31
CA ASP A 20 -48.55 26.12 28.13
C ASP A 20 -48.31 24.64 27.77
N PRO A 21 -48.84 23.66 28.52
CA PRO A 21 -48.58 22.23 28.28
C PRO A 21 -48.99 21.75 26.88
N ALA A 22 -49.83 22.53 26.17
CA ALA A 22 -50.20 22.28 24.78
C ALA A 22 -49.11 22.67 23.74
N ALA A 23 -48.15 23.53 24.10
CA ALA A 23 -47.10 23.99 23.18
C ALA A 23 -45.92 23.00 23.05
N LEU A 24 -45.76 22.11 24.04
CA LEU A 24 -44.68 21.13 24.11
C LEU A 24 -44.69 20.11 22.94
N PRO A 25 -45.83 19.51 22.52
CA PRO A 25 -45.85 18.62 21.36
C PRO A 25 -45.54 19.33 20.04
N ILE A 26 -45.91 20.60 19.88
CA ILE A 26 -45.63 21.39 18.67
C ILE A 26 -44.13 21.68 18.56
N ALA A 27 -43.48 22.01 19.67
CA ALA A 27 -42.02 22.22 19.70
C ALA A 27 -41.25 20.93 19.36
N VAL A 28 -41.68 19.77 19.89
CA VAL A 28 -41.08 18.47 19.56
C VAL A 28 -41.26 18.13 18.08
N ALA A 29 -42.45 18.36 17.51
CA ALA A 29 -42.71 18.16 16.08
C ALA A 29 -41.81 19.06 15.20
N GLY A 30 -41.58 20.31 15.61
CA GLY A 30 -40.68 21.23 14.92
C GLY A 30 -39.23 20.74 14.90
N VAL A 31 -38.73 20.23 16.02
CA VAL A 31 -37.35 19.68 16.11
C VAL A 31 -37.19 18.43 15.25
N VAL A 32 -38.20 17.55 15.23
CA VAL A 32 -38.18 16.35 14.37
C VAL A 32 -38.19 16.72 12.89
N LEU A 33 -38.99 17.72 12.49
CA LEU A 33 -39.04 18.20 11.10
C LEU A 33 -37.70 18.78 10.66
N VAL A 34 -37.06 19.61 11.50
CA VAL A 34 -35.75 20.19 11.20
C VAL A 34 -34.67 19.11 11.12
N GLY A 35 -34.72 18.11 12.01
CA GLY A 35 -33.84 16.95 11.96
C GLY A 35 -34.00 16.13 10.68
N ALA A 36 -35.24 15.91 10.22
CA ALA A 36 -35.53 15.20 8.98
C ALA A 36 -35.03 15.95 7.74
N VAL A 37 -35.21 17.28 7.70
CA VAL A 37 -34.71 18.12 6.60
C VAL A 37 -33.17 18.15 6.58
N ALA A 38 -32.53 18.28 7.74
CA ALA A 38 -31.07 18.23 7.84
C ALA A 38 -30.51 16.86 7.40
N TRP A 39 -31.20 15.77 7.75
CA TRP A 39 -30.83 14.42 7.32
C TRP A 39 -31.00 14.21 5.81
N LEU A 40 -32.04 14.79 5.21
CA LEU A 40 -32.28 14.71 3.77
C LEU A 40 -31.19 15.47 2.97
N ILE A 41 -30.73 16.61 3.48
CA ILE A 41 -29.65 17.41 2.88
C ILE A 41 -28.29 16.71 3.05
N ALA A 42 -28.09 15.97 4.14
CA ALA A 42 -26.84 15.26 4.41
C ALA A 42 -26.69 13.93 3.64
N ARG A 43 -27.75 13.41 3.01
CA ARG A 43 -27.65 12.22 2.16
C ARG A 43 -27.30 12.61 0.72
N PRO A 44 -26.14 12.20 0.17
CA PRO A 44 -25.87 12.38 -1.25
C PRO A 44 -26.91 11.59 -2.05
N LEU A 45 -27.60 12.27 -2.97
CA LEU A 45 -28.50 11.60 -3.92
C LEU A 45 -27.72 10.51 -4.66
N PRO A 46 -28.29 9.30 -4.83
CA PRO A 46 -27.69 8.28 -5.69
C PRO A 46 -27.51 8.88 -7.09
N ALA A 47 -26.29 8.80 -7.61
CA ALA A 47 -25.96 9.31 -8.93
C ALA A 47 -26.88 8.67 -9.99
N PRO A 48 -27.30 9.43 -11.01
CA PRO A 48 -28.05 8.88 -12.13
C PRO A 48 -27.23 7.75 -12.76
N THR A 49 -27.79 6.55 -12.78
CA THR A 49 -27.24 5.40 -13.50
C THR A 49 -26.94 5.81 -14.95
N PRO A 50 -25.67 5.87 -15.37
CA PRO A 50 -25.33 6.21 -16.74
C PRO A 50 -25.81 5.08 -17.68
N PRO A 51 -26.15 5.41 -18.94
CA PRO A 51 -26.60 4.43 -19.92
C PRO A 51 -25.51 3.37 -20.17
N ALA A 52 -25.97 2.14 -20.40
CA ALA A 52 -25.20 0.91 -20.57
C ALA A 52 -24.32 0.91 -21.85
N ASN A 53 -23.31 1.77 -21.90
CA ASN A 53 -22.28 1.70 -22.93
C ASN A 53 -20.99 1.14 -22.30
N PRO A 54 -20.62 -0.13 -22.59
CA PRO A 54 -19.47 -0.79 -21.95
C PRO A 54 -18.15 -0.03 -22.17
N LEU A 55 -18.03 0.67 -23.31
CA LEU A 55 -16.88 1.53 -23.61
C LEU A 55 -16.74 2.71 -22.64
N ALA A 56 -17.85 3.27 -22.13
CA ALA A 56 -17.79 4.36 -21.16
C ALA A 56 -17.33 3.86 -19.78
N ALA A 57 -17.66 2.62 -19.42
CA ALA A 57 -17.18 1.97 -18.21
C ALA A 57 -15.67 1.69 -18.28
N GLU A 58 -15.18 1.15 -19.41
CA GLU A 58 -13.75 0.92 -19.63
C GLU A 58 -12.95 2.23 -19.58
N VAL A 59 -13.45 3.31 -20.20
CA VAL A 59 -12.78 4.62 -20.17
C VAL A 59 -12.78 5.24 -18.77
N ALA A 60 -13.84 5.02 -17.97
CA ALA A 60 -13.88 5.47 -16.58
C ALA A 60 -12.88 4.67 -15.71
N GLU A 61 -12.76 3.37 -15.93
CA GLU A 61 -11.80 2.51 -15.24
C GLU A 61 -10.35 2.86 -15.60
N LEU A 62 -10.05 3.07 -16.88
CA LEU A 62 -8.73 3.54 -17.35
C LEU A 62 -8.36 4.90 -16.75
N ARG A 63 -9.32 5.83 -16.64
CA ARG A 63 -9.08 7.12 -15.94
C ARG A 63 -8.82 6.94 -14.46
N ALA A 64 -9.55 6.04 -13.80
CA ALA A 64 -9.32 5.73 -12.38
C ALA A 64 -7.92 5.13 -12.16
N GLN A 65 -7.50 4.20 -13.02
CA GLN A 65 -6.15 3.61 -12.99
C GLN A 65 -5.06 4.68 -13.21
N LEU A 66 -5.23 5.59 -14.18
CA LEU A 66 -4.29 6.69 -14.41
C LEU A 66 -4.18 7.64 -13.20
N GLN A 67 -5.29 7.95 -12.53
CA GLN A 67 -5.25 8.76 -11.31
C GLN A 67 -4.55 8.03 -10.16
N GLN A 68 -4.68 6.70 -10.09
CA GLN A 68 -4.01 5.89 -9.09
C GLN A 68 -2.49 5.89 -9.30
N VAL A 69 -2.02 5.81 -10.55
CA VAL A 69 -0.60 5.93 -10.90
C VAL A 69 -0.05 7.32 -10.59
N ALA A 70 -0.78 8.39 -10.95
CA ALA A 70 -0.37 9.76 -10.60
C ALA A 70 -0.32 10.00 -9.08
N GLY A 71 -1.12 9.25 -8.31
CA GLY A 71 -1.06 9.24 -6.84
C GLY A 71 0.18 8.54 -6.29
N LEU A 72 0.68 7.50 -6.97
CA LEU A 72 1.93 6.82 -6.62
C LEU A 72 3.15 7.72 -6.85
N ASP A 73 3.20 8.45 -7.97
CA ASP A 73 4.31 9.38 -8.25
C ASP A 73 4.43 10.47 -7.19
N ARG A 74 3.30 11.02 -6.71
CA ARG A 74 3.33 11.99 -5.59
C ARG A 74 3.83 11.38 -4.29
N ARG A 75 3.52 10.10 -4.03
CA ARG A 75 4.01 9.38 -2.84
C ARG A 75 5.51 9.11 -2.96
N LEU A 76 5.99 8.78 -4.16
CA LEU A 76 7.40 8.55 -4.45
C LEU A 76 8.19 9.86 -4.29
N ALA A 77 7.71 10.97 -4.84
CA ALA A 77 8.30 12.29 -4.63
C ALA A 77 8.32 12.72 -3.15
N ALA A 78 7.27 12.38 -2.39
CA ALA A 78 7.24 12.63 -0.95
C ALA A 78 8.28 11.78 -0.18
N LEU A 79 8.48 10.53 -0.59
CA LEU A 79 9.49 9.63 -0.02
C LEU A 79 10.91 10.08 -0.36
N GLU A 80 11.16 10.51 -1.59
CA GLU A 80 12.44 11.10 -2.00
C GLU A 80 12.74 12.38 -1.19
N GLY A 81 11.74 13.23 -0.99
CA GLY A 81 11.85 14.41 -0.11
C GLY A 81 12.14 14.08 1.36
N THR A 82 11.65 12.93 1.87
CA THR A 82 12.03 12.47 3.22
C THR A 82 13.43 11.87 3.26
N THR A 83 13.88 11.22 2.19
CA THR A 83 15.23 10.64 2.09
C THR A 83 16.28 11.76 2.03
N ALA A 84 16.00 12.84 1.30
CA ALA A 84 16.81 14.06 1.32
C ALA A 84 16.86 14.73 2.71
N ARG A 85 15.79 14.61 3.50
CA ARG A 85 15.74 15.10 4.89
C ARG A 85 16.60 14.25 5.84
N ILE A 86 16.69 12.94 5.58
CA ILE A 86 17.57 12.02 6.31
C ILE A 86 19.04 12.24 5.91
N ALA A 87 19.34 12.51 4.64
CA ALA A 87 20.68 12.93 4.21
C ALA A 87 21.12 14.25 4.89
N GLY A 88 20.18 15.14 5.25
CA GLY A 88 20.46 16.31 6.09
C GLY A 88 20.97 15.98 7.50
N LEU A 89 20.76 14.75 8.00
CA LEU A 89 21.30 14.28 9.29
C LEU A 89 22.79 13.88 9.17
N GLU A 90 23.32 13.64 7.97
CA GLU A 90 24.78 13.52 7.75
C GLU A 90 25.52 14.84 7.94
N ALA A 91 24.82 15.95 8.21
CA ALA A 91 25.42 17.23 8.64
C ALA A 91 25.60 17.34 10.18
N LEU A 92 25.30 16.29 10.95
CA LEU A 92 25.60 16.21 12.39
C LEU A 92 27.11 16.09 12.74
N PRO A 93 27.97 15.38 11.97
CA PRO A 93 29.41 15.29 12.24
C PRO A 93 30.14 16.64 12.40
N PRO A 94 29.95 17.67 11.54
CA PRO A 94 30.62 18.96 11.74
C PRO A 94 30.11 19.72 12.97
N ARG A 95 28.87 19.47 13.43
CA ARG A 95 28.36 20.04 14.68
C ARG A 95 28.96 19.37 15.92
N ILE A 96 29.23 18.08 15.86
CA ILE A 96 29.93 17.33 16.92
C ILE A 96 31.39 17.81 16.99
N ALA A 97 32.07 17.97 15.85
CA ALA A 97 33.42 18.54 15.79
C ALA A 97 33.49 19.98 16.34
N ALA A 98 32.46 20.80 16.12
CA ALA A 98 32.38 22.15 16.69
C ALA A 98 32.24 22.14 18.23
N LEU A 99 31.57 21.14 18.81
CA LEU A 99 31.45 20.96 20.26
C LEU A 99 32.74 20.46 20.89
N GLU A 100 33.45 19.54 20.22
CA GLU A 100 34.79 19.09 20.66
C GLU A 100 35.80 20.24 20.66
N GLY A 101 35.76 21.12 19.64
CA GLY A 101 36.59 22.32 19.59
C GLY A 101 36.29 23.33 20.71
N LEU A 102 35.03 23.45 21.14
CA LEU A 102 34.68 24.26 22.31
C LEU A 102 35.21 23.65 23.61
N THR A 103 35.15 22.33 23.74
CA THR A 103 35.66 21.60 24.90
C THR A 103 37.18 21.80 25.03
N GLN A 104 37.92 21.67 23.92
CA GLN A 104 39.36 21.96 23.88
C GLN A 104 39.69 23.39 24.28
N ARG A 105 38.88 24.37 23.86
CA ARG A 105 39.08 25.78 24.24
C ARG A 105 38.85 26.04 25.72
N VAL A 106 37.90 25.35 26.33
CA VAL A 106 37.66 25.43 27.78
C VAL A 106 38.81 24.81 28.56
N THR A 107 39.25 23.61 28.20
CA THR A 107 40.44 22.99 28.82
C THR A 107 41.72 23.81 28.61
N GLY A 108 41.86 24.48 27.46
CA GLY A 108 42.98 25.39 27.20
C GLY A 108 42.94 26.67 28.02
N LEU A 109 41.76 27.14 28.43
CA LEU A 109 41.59 28.27 29.34
C LEU A 109 41.83 27.86 30.80
N GLU A 110 41.44 26.65 31.19
CA GLU A 110 41.71 26.09 32.53
C GLU A 110 43.19 25.73 32.73
N ALA A 111 43.88 25.31 31.67
CA ALA A 111 45.33 25.05 31.69
C ALA A 111 46.18 26.32 31.63
N ARG A 112 45.58 27.51 31.53
CA ARG A 112 46.32 28.76 31.48
C ARG A 112 46.97 28.98 32.86
N PRO A 113 48.31 29.07 32.94
CA PRO A 113 48.99 29.24 34.22
C PRO A 113 48.52 30.54 34.88
N PRO A 114 48.38 30.57 36.22
CA PRO A 114 48.02 31.77 36.95
C PRO A 114 48.98 32.90 36.59
N VAL A 115 48.44 34.11 36.44
CA VAL A 115 49.22 35.30 36.10
C VAL A 115 50.40 35.40 37.07
N ASP A 116 51.62 35.39 36.51
CA ASP A 116 52.85 35.41 37.30
C ASP A 116 52.99 36.76 38.00
N LEU A 117 52.86 36.75 39.32
CA LEU A 117 53.01 37.92 40.19
C LEU A 117 54.47 38.10 40.66
N ALA A 118 55.39 37.22 40.27
CA ALA A 118 56.82 37.37 40.52
C ALA A 118 57.39 38.74 40.11
N PRO A 119 57.08 39.31 38.92
CA PRO A 119 57.61 40.63 38.55
C PRO A 119 57.15 41.76 39.47
N LEU A 120 55.96 41.66 40.08
CA LEU A 120 55.48 42.64 41.06
C LEU A 120 56.17 42.48 42.41
N ARG A 121 56.48 41.23 42.81
CA ARG A 121 57.29 40.96 44.02
C ARG A 121 58.73 41.43 43.85
N ASP A 122 59.31 41.26 42.67
CA ASP A 122 60.66 41.73 42.37
C ASP A 122 60.73 43.26 42.39
N GLN A 123 59.71 43.94 41.84
CA GLN A 123 59.60 45.41 41.91
C GLN A 123 59.45 45.91 43.36
N ALA A 124 58.69 45.21 44.22
CA ALA A 124 58.56 45.55 45.63
C ALA A 124 59.90 45.36 46.39
N ALA A 125 60.59 44.25 46.15
CA ALA A 125 61.90 43.97 46.75
C ALA A 125 62.99 44.95 46.26
N GLU A 126 62.90 45.45 45.03
CA GLU A 126 63.81 46.48 44.51
C GLU A 126 63.53 47.85 45.13
N ALA A 127 62.26 48.17 45.42
CA ALA A 127 61.88 49.38 46.14
C ALA A 127 62.40 49.36 47.59
N GLU A 128 62.30 48.23 48.30
CA GLU A 128 62.86 48.05 49.65
C GLU A 128 64.39 48.19 49.67
N ARG A 129 65.08 47.61 48.68
CA ARG A 129 66.54 47.76 48.55
C ARG A 129 66.96 49.21 48.32
N ARG A 130 66.18 49.98 47.55
CA ARG A 130 66.43 51.41 47.35
C ARG A 130 66.18 52.21 48.63
N ALA A 131 65.20 51.84 49.45
CA ALA A 131 64.96 52.46 50.75
C ALA A 131 66.12 52.20 51.73
N ALA A 132 66.57 50.94 51.85
CA ALA A 132 67.71 50.57 52.70
C ALA A 132 69.02 51.28 52.26
N ALA A 133 69.25 51.42 50.95
CA ALA A 133 70.41 52.15 50.44
C ALA A 133 70.37 53.66 50.73
N LEU A 134 69.17 54.25 50.88
CA LEU A 134 69.02 55.64 51.29
C LEU A 134 69.27 55.82 52.79
N GLU A 135 68.80 54.90 53.63
CA GLU A 135 69.12 54.88 55.07
C GLU A 135 70.63 54.74 55.30
N GLU A 136 71.31 53.87 54.56
CA GLU A 136 72.77 53.71 54.67
C GLU A 136 73.53 54.98 54.27
N LYS A 137 73.06 55.68 53.22
CA LYS A 137 73.61 56.98 52.83
C LYS A 137 73.37 58.04 53.91
N LEU A 138 72.21 58.04 54.55
CA LEU A 138 71.88 58.96 55.64
C LEU A 138 72.78 58.69 56.87
N ALA A 139 72.95 57.42 57.24
CA ALA A 139 73.88 56.99 58.29
C ALA A 139 75.35 57.28 57.95
N GLY A 140 75.71 57.26 56.66
CA GLY A 140 77.01 57.68 56.14
C GLY A 140 77.24 59.19 56.28
N VAL A 141 76.25 60.01 55.93
CA VAL A 141 76.28 61.48 56.11
C VAL A 141 76.35 61.82 57.60
N GLU A 142 75.64 61.10 58.46
CA GLU A 142 75.67 61.31 59.90
C GLU A 142 77.01 60.88 60.55
N ARG A 143 77.65 59.82 60.02
CA ARG A 143 79.03 59.46 60.37
C ARG A 143 80.03 60.51 59.90
N ILE A 144 79.88 61.03 58.69
CA ILE A 144 80.74 62.12 58.19
C ILE A 144 80.56 63.37 59.06
N ALA A 145 79.33 63.70 59.47
CA ALA A 145 79.05 64.80 60.39
C ALA A 145 79.67 64.60 61.78
N ARG A 146 79.68 63.37 62.30
CA ARG A 146 80.38 63.02 63.55
C ARG A 146 81.90 63.02 63.40
N ASP A 147 82.43 62.63 62.25
CA ASP A 147 83.88 62.60 61.98
C ASP A 147 84.44 64.02 61.73
N THR A 148 83.67 64.93 61.12
CA THR A 148 84.01 66.36 61.11
C THR A 148 83.91 67.01 62.49
N ALA A 149 83.05 66.51 63.38
CA ALA A 149 82.98 66.97 64.78
C ALA A 149 84.15 66.45 65.66
N ALA A 150 84.88 65.41 65.21
CA ALA A 150 85.97 64.77 65.96
C ALA A 150 87.39 65.20 65.53
N ARG A 151 87.54 66.17 64.62
CA ARG A 151 88.86 66.72 64.26
C ARG A 151 89.41 67.64 65.36
N PRO A 152 90.68 67.48 65.78
CA PRO A 152 91.31 68.38 66.74
C PRO A 152 91.47 69.79 66.13
N ALA A 153 91.22 70.79 66.99
CA ALA A 153 91.19 72.20 66.65
C ALA A 153 92.47 72.66 65.93
N ILE A 154 92.29 73.27 64.75
CA ILE A 154 93.34 74.01 64.05
C ILE A 154 93.60 75.29 64.86
N ASP A 155 94.88 75.52 65.15
CA ASP A 155 95.44 76.67 65.87
C ASP A 155 95.07 78.01 65.16
N PRO A 156 94.34 78.93 65.81
CA PRO A 156 93.78 80.12 65.16
C PRO A 156 94.76 81.31 65.04
N THR A 157 96.03 81.15 65.42
CA THR A 157 96.97 82.29 65.53
C THR A 157 97.85 82.53 64.31
N GLN A 158 97.73 81.73 63.25
CA GLN A 158 98.51 81.93 62.02
C GLN A 158 97.69 81.67 60.75
N LEU A 159 96.78 82.59 60.39
CA LEU A 159 96.38 82.98 59.01
C LEU A 159 95.15 83.91 59.05
N ALA A 160 95.33 85.18 58.66
CA ALA A 160 94.34 86.23 58.33
C ALA A 160 92.83 85.87 58.52
N ALA A 161 92.33 85.97 59.75
CA ALA A 161 91.06 85.39 60.20
C ALA A 161 89.85 86.35 60.31
N ARG A 162 89.68 87.28 59.36
CA ARG A 162 88.36 87.93 59.13
C ARG A 162 87.69 87.39 57.87
N GLY A 163 88.41 87.39 56.74
CA GLY A 163 87.90 86.85 55.47
C GLY A 163 87.61 85.33 55.48
N ALA A 164 88.37 84.53 56.26
CA ALA A 164 88.14 83.09 56.36
C ALA A 164 86.89 82.73 57.18
N VAL A 165 86.60 83.48 58.24
CA VAL A 165 85.37 83.31 59.06
C VAL A 165 84.15 83.78 58.28
N GLU A 166 84.26 84.89 57.53
CA GLU A 166 83.22 85.34 56.60
C GLU A 166 82.98 84.33 55.47
N ALA A 167 84.05 83.74 54.91
CA ALA A 167 83.94 82.69 53.91
C ALA A 167 83.32 81.40 54.47
N LEU A 168 83.58 81.06 55.74
CA LEU A 168 82.95 79.93 56.41
C LEU A 168 81.47 80.21 56.71
N SER A 169 81.13 81.43 57.16
CA SER A 169 79.75 81.89 57.36
C SER A 169 78.98 81.84 56.06
N GLN A 170 79.51 82.43 54.98
CA GLN A 170 78.88 82.37 53.65
C GLN A 170 78.74 80.95 53.11
N ARG A 171 79.63 80.02 53.51
CA ARG A 171 79.56 78.61 53.13
C ARG A 171 78.54 77.85 53.98
N LEU A 172 78.39 78.20 55.25
CA LEU A 172 77.34 77.73 56.16
C LEU A 172 75.97 78.21 55.71
N ASP A 173 75.83 79.48 55.34
CA ASP A 173 74.59 80.04 54.78
C ASP A 173 74.25 79.35 53.46
N ARG A 174 75.22 79.18 52.55
CA ARG A 174 75.03 78.41 51.31
C ARG A 174 74.70 76.93 51.55
N LEU A 175 75.26 76.32 52.59
CA LEU A 175 74.93 74.94 52.99
C LEU A 175 73.53 74.87 53.59
N SER A 176 73.16 75.84 54.43
CA SER A 176 71.84 75.98 55.04
C SER A 176 70.76 76.15 53.97
N ASP A 177 70.97 77.08 53.04
CA ASP A 177 70.10 77.28 51.87
C ASP A 177 70.01 76.02 51.00
N ARG A 178 71.14 75.33 50.79
CA ARG A 178 71.17 74.07 50.05
C ARG A 178 70.44 72.94 50.77
N THR A 179 70.54 72.87 52.10
CA THR A 179 69.83 71.88 52.91
C THR A 179 68.34 72.19 52.94
N GLU A 180 67.95 73.46 53.10
CA GLU A 180 66.55 73.86 53.13
C GLU A 180 65.89 73.68 51.76
N THR A 181 66.60 73.97 50.68
CA THR A 181 66.13 73.64 49.32
C THR A 181 66.05 72.14 49.08
N SER A 182 66.96 71.31 49.61
CA SER A 182 66.85 69.86 49.53
C SER A 182 65.67 69.30 50.32
N ILE A 183 65.42 69.81 51.54
CA ILE A 183 64.27 69.43 52.37
C ILE A 183 62.97 69.76 51.64
N ARG A 184 62.83 70.98 51.10
CA ARG A 184 61.65 71.36 50.30
C ARG A 184 61.49 70.50 49.05
N GLN A 185 62.59 70.11 48.39
CA GLN A 185 62.53 69.20 47.24
C GLN A 185 62.09 67.79 47.63
N ASP A 186 62.57 67.26 48.75
CA ASP A 186 62.21 65.94 49.23
C ASP A 186 60.79 65.90 49.80
N GLU A 187 60.34 66.96 50.47
CA GLU A 187 58.94 67.15 50.87
C GLU A 187 58.02 67.23 49.64
N ALA A 188 58.41 67.96 48.59
CA ALA A 188 57.64 68.02 47.35
C ALA A 188 57.59 66.67 46.64
N ARG A 189 58.70 65.90 46.64
CA ARG A 189 58.74 64.53 46.10
C ARG A 189 57.90 63.56 46.91
N ALA A 190 57.93 63.67 48.24
CA ALA A 190 57.12 62.85 49.14
C ALA A 190 55.63 63.14 48.95
N ALA A 191 55.23 64.41 48.83
CA ALA A 191 53.86 64.79 48.51
C ALA A 191 53.42 64.29 47.12
N ALA A 192 54.29 64.39 46.10
CA ALA A 192 54.03 63.86 44.77
C ALA A 192 53.94 62.31 44.75
N ALA A 193 54.75 61.63 45.56
CA ALA A 193 54.68 60.17 45.71
C ALA A 193 53.39 59.74 46.43
N ALA A 194 53.01 60.43 47.50
CA ALA A 194 51.78 60.18 48.25
C ALA A 194 50.54 60.33 47.35
N THR A 195 50.46 61.41 46.59
CA THR A 195 49.38 61.63 45.61
C THR A 195 49.34 60.56 44.51
N ARG A 196 50.51 60.09 44.05
CA ARG A 196 50.60 58.99 43.07
C ARG A 196 50.17 57.65 43.66
N ILE A 197 50.53 57.35 44.91
CA ILE A 197 50.10 56.14 45.62
C ILE A 197 48.59 56.16 45.81
N GLU A 198 48.01 57.28 46.24
CA GLU A 198 46.56 57.43 46.35
C GLU A 198 45.85 57.25 45.00
N ALA A 199 46.40 57.81 43.92
CA ALA A 199 45.82 57.65 42.58
C ALA A 199 45.84 56.17 42.14
N LEU A 200 46.97 55.48 42.33
CA LEU A 200 47.09 54.04 42.03
C LEU A 200 46.17 53.19 42.92
N ALA A 201 46.01 53.54 44.20
CA ALA A 201 45.09 52.86 45.11
C ALA A 201 43.63 53.02 44.65
N ARG A 202 43.23 54.23 44.20
CA ARG A 202 41.90 54.47 43.61
C ARG A 202 41.71 53.71 42.31
N GLU A 203 42.73 53.65 41.47
CA GLU A 203 42.70 52.88 40.21
C GLU A 203 42.61 51.37 40.45
N ALA A 204 43.35 50.84 41.42
CA ALA A 204 43.27 49.44 41.83
C ALA A 204 41.87 49.09 42.37
N ALA A 205 41.32 49.92 43.27
CA ALA A 205 39.96 49.74 43.77
C ALA A 205 38.90 49.81 42.65
N ALA A 206 39.07 50.70 41.67
CA ALA A 206 38.21 50.78 40.50
C ALA A 206 38.32 49.53 39.59
N ARG A 207 39.51 48.95 39.46
CA ARG A 207 39.71 47.68 38.73
C ARG A 207 39.08 46.50 39.45
N ASP A 208 39.24 46.41 40.77
CA ASP A 208 38.67 45.32 41.56
C ASP A 208 37.14 45.33 41.48
N THR A 209 36.52 46.50 41.67
CA THR A 209 35.07 46.64 41.49
C THR A 209 34.60 46.33 40.05
N ALA A 210 35.38 46.70 39.03
CA ALA A 210 35.05 46.34 37.64
C ALA A 210 35.17 44.83 37.37
N LEU A 211 36.16 44.15 37.96
CA LEU A 211 36.34 42.70 37.86
C LEU A 211 35.21 41.95 38.58
N GLU A 212 34.82 42.39 39.78
CA GLU A 212 33.68 41.83 40.51
C GLU A 212 32.38 41.97 39.71
N GLN A 213 32.14 43.14 39.10
CA GLN A 213 30.98 43.36 38.23
C GLN A 213 31.04 42.48 36.98
N ALA A 214 32.20 42.35 36.33
CA ALA A 214 32.37 41.48 35.18
C ALA A 214 32.15 40.00 35.53
N GLN A 215 32.63 39.55 36.70
CA GLN A 215 32.41 38.20 37.21
C GLN A 215 30.94 37.94 37.52
N ALA A 216 30.24 38.89 38.15
CA ALA A 216 28.81 38.79 38.40
C ALA A 216 27.98 38.75 37.10
N GLN A 217 28.36 39.53 36.09
CA GLN A 217 27.72 39.47 34.78
C GLN A 217 28.00 38.15 34.06
N ALA A 218 29.23 37.61 34.15
CA ALA A 218 29.58 36.33 33.57
C ALA A 218 28.79 35.18 34.20
N SER A 219 28.68 35.14 35.54
CA SER A 219 27.91 34.10 36.25
C SER A 219 26.42 34.18 35.91
N GLN A 220 25.85 35.39 35.80
CA GLN A 220 24.47 35.57 35.34
C GLN A 220 24.26 35.06 33.91
N ARG A 221 25.20 35.33 32.99
CA ARG A 221 25.12 34.83 31.61
C ARG A 221 25.22 33.31 31.56
N ILE A 222 26.12 32.71 32.34
CA ILE A 222 26.26 31.25 32.44
C ILE A 222 24.94 30.64 32.93
N GLY A 223 24.39 31.13 34.05
CA GLY A 223 23.12 30.63 34.57
C GLY A 223 21.94 30.79 33.61
N ALA A 224 21.88 31.90 32.86
CA ALA A 224 20.88 32.09 31.81
C ALA A 224 21.03 31.09 30.65
N THR A 225 22.27 30.79 30.22
CA THR A 225 22.52 29.80 29.18
C THR A 225 22.23 28.38 29.63
N GLU A 226 22.55 28.03 30.88
CA GLU A 226 22.24 26.72 31.48
C GLU A 226 20.73 26.51 31.59
N ALA A 227 20.00 27.52 32.07
CA ALA A 227 18.54 27.47 32.11
C ALA A 227 17.91 27.32 30.71
N ALA A 228 18.45 28.02 29.71
CA ALA A 228 17.99 27.90 28.33
C ALA A 228 18.29 26.50 27.74
N LEU A 229 19.44 25.90 28.06
CA LEU A 229 19.79 24.53 27.66
C LEU A 229 18.89 23.50 28.33
N ALA A 230 18.68 23.61 29.65
CA ALA A 230 17.77 22.75 30.40
C ALA A 230 16.34 22.82 29.84
N GLY A 231 15.86 24.02 29.51
CA GLY A 231 14.55 24.20 28.86
C GLY A 231 14.46 23.57 27.46
N ARG A 232 15.54 23.62 26.67
CA ARG A 232 15.59 22.94 25.36
C ARG A 232 15.59 21.42 25.50
N ILE A 233 16.33 20.87 26.46
CA ILE A 233 16.39 19.43 26.74
C ILE A 233 15.00 18.94 27.19
N ALA A 234 14.38 19.63 28.16
CA ALA A 234 13.03 19.29 28.62
C ALA A 234 11.97 19.38 27.52
N ALA A 235 12.18 20.21 26.50
CA ALA A 235 11.29 20.30 25.34
C ALA A 235 11.52 19.21 24.28
N LEU A 236 12.66 18.50 24.29
CA LEU A 236 12.94 17.41 23.36
C LEU A 236 12.21 16.12 23.75
N ASP A 237 12.10 15.81 25.04
CA ASP A 237 11.40 14.62 25.54
C ASP A 237 9.94 14.49 25.04
N PRO A 238 9.07 15.51 25.17
CA PRO A 238 7.71 15.41 24.65
C PRO A 238 7.66 15.34 23.11
N ARG A 239 8.67 15.90 22.41
CA ARG A 239 8.76 15.81 20.95
C ARG A 239 9.15 14.40 20.51
N LEU A 240 10.07 13.74 21.22
CA LEU A 240 10.43 12.35 20.98
C LEU A 240 9.24 11.43 21.23
N ALA A 241 8.54 11.58 22.37
CA ALA A 241 7.35 10.79 22.66
C ALA A 241 6.23 10.99 21.60
N ALA A 242 6.02 12.22 21.14
CA ALA A 242 5.04 12.50 20.07
C ALA A 242 5.45 11.87 18.72
N LEU A 243 6.75 11.87 18.40
CA LEU A 243 7.28 11.23 17.19
C LEU A 243 7.12 9.71 17.26
N GLU A 244 7.46 9.09 18.39
CA GLU A 244 7.28 7.65 18.61
C GLU A 244 5.81 7.24 18.47
N GLN A 245 4.89 8.01 19.07
CA GLN A 245 3.45 7.75 18.94
C GLN A 245 2.96 7.90 17.49
N THR A 246 3.49 8.88 16.76
CA THR A 246 3.16 9.10 15.34
C THR A 246 3.66 7.94 14.48
N ILE A 247 4.89 7.46 14.73
CA ILE A 247 5.47 6.31 14.03
C ILE A 247 4.64 5.06 14.31
N ALA A 248 4.36 4.76 15.58
CA ALA A 248 3.55 3.61 15.98
C ALA A 248 2.15 3.60 15.34
N THR A 249 1.51 4.78 15.25
CA THR A 249 0.20 4.92 14.61
C THR A 249 0.29 4.70 13.09
N ARG A 250 1.34 5.23 12.45
CA ARG A 250 1.56 5.06 11.00
C ARG A 250 1.89 3.63 10.64
N THR A 251 2.72 2.93 11.43
CA THR A 251 3.02 1.51 11.21
C THR A 251 1.76 0.67 11.35
N ALA A 252 0.95 0.86 12.40
CA ALA A 252 -0.31 0.13 12.55
C ALA A 252 -1.29 0.39 11.38
N THR A 253 -1.36 1.64 10.90
CA THR A 253 -2.21 1.99 9.75
C THR A 253 -1.73 1.33 8.46
N LEU A 254 -0.40 1.29 8.24
CA LEU A 254 0.19 0.65 7.07
C LEU A 254 0.00 -0.87 7.09
N GLU A 255 0.18 -1.51 8.25
CA GLU A 255 -0.07 -2.94 8.43
C GLU A 255 -1.53 -3.30 8.11
N GLN A 256 -2.48 -2.52 8.63
CA GLN A 256 -3.90 -2.69 8.31
C GLN A 256 -4.19 -2.49 6.81
N ALA A 257 -3.56 -1.50 6.18
CA ALA A 257 -3.72 -1.25 4.75
C ALA A 257 -3.14 -2.38 3.88
N ILE A 258 -2.01 -2.96 4.28
CA ILE A 258 -1.41 -4.12 3.61
C ILE A 258 -2.30 -5.36 3.76
N ALA A 259 -2.79 -5.64 4.96
CA ALA A 259 -3.71 -6.75 5.21
C ALA A 259 -5.01 -6.61 4.39
N ALA A 260 -5.59 -5.41 4.32
CA ALA A 260 -6.77 -5.14 3.51
C ALA A 260 -6.52 -5.33 2.01
N ARG A 261 -5.34 -4.93 1.51
CA ARG A 261 -4.94 -5.14 0.11
C ARG A 261 -4.74 -6.61 -0.22
N ALA A 262 -4.13 -7.38 0.70
CA ALA A 262 -3.95 -8.82 0.52
C ALA A 262 -5.31 -9.54 0.43
N ALA A 263 -6.23 -9.26 1.35
CA ALA A 263 -7.57 -9.83 1.33
C ALA A 263 -8.36 -9.45 0.05
N ALA A 264 -8.21 -8.21 -0.43
CA ALA A 264 -8.83 -7.78 -1.68
C ALA A 264 -8.25 -8.51 -2.91
N ALA A 265 -6.94 -8.74 -2.95
CA ALA A 265 -6.28 -9.49 -4.02
C ALA A 265 -6.71 -10.97 -4.02
N GLU A 266 -6.80 -11.61 -2.85
CA GLU A 266 -7.32 -12.97 -2.71
C GLU A 266 -8.78 -13.09 -3.19
N ALA A 267 -9.62 -12.12 -2.84
CA ALA A 267 -11.00 -12.07 -3.31
C ALA A 267 -11.10 -11.90 -4.84
N GLN A 268 -10.20 -11.12 -5.45
CA GLN A 268 -10.12 -10.99 -6.91
C GLN A 268 -9.66 -12.29 -7.57
N ALA A 269 -8.65 -12.96 -7.02
CA ALA A 269 -8.20 -14.26 -7.53
C ALA A 269 -9.30 -15.33 -7.47
N ALA A 270 -10.05 -15.39 -6.36
CA ALA A 270 -11.18 -16.31 -6.22
C ALA A 270 -12.29 -16.04 -7.26
N ARG A 271 -12.53 -14.77 -7.61
CA ARG A 271 -13.50 -14.40 -8.68
C ARG A 271 -13.04 -14.85 -10.05
N LEU A 272 -11.76 -14.76 -10.37
CA LEU A 272 -11.22 -15.22 -11.66
C LEU A 272 -11.41 -16.74 -11.81
N VAL A 273 -11.07 -17.52 -10.79
CA VAL A 273 -11.28 -18.97 -10.79
C VAL A 273 -12.77 -19.33 -10.95
N ALA A 274 -13.67 -18.58 -10.31
CA ALA A 274 -15.11 -18.78 -10.45
C ALA A 274 -15.61 -18.46 -11.87
N LEU A 275 -15.08 -17.41 -12.51
CA LEU A 275 -15.40 -17.05 -13.89
C LEU A 275 -14.86 -18.07 -14.90
N GLU A 276 -13.63 -18.55 -14.72
CA GLU A 276 -13.06 -19.64 -15.52
C GLU A 276 -13.91 -20.91 -15.42
N GLY A 277 -14.31 -21.29 -14.20
CA GLY A 277 -15.21 -22.42 -13.99
C GLY A 277 -16.60 -22.22 -14.59
N ALA A 278 -17.10 -20.98 -14.70
CA ALA A 278 -18.34 -20.67 -15.42
C ALA A 278 -18.16 -20.77 -16.94
N ALA A 279 -17.05 -20.27 -17.49
CA ALA A 279 -16.73 -20.35 -18.91
C ALA A 279 -16.59 -21.81 -19.39
N GLN A 280 -15.91 -22.66 -18.61
CA GLN A 280 -15.80 -24.10 -18.91
C GLN A 280 -17.17 -24.80 -18.93
N ARG A 281 -18.08 -24.42 -18.01
CA ARG A 281 -19.45 -24.96 -17.99
C ARG A 281 -20.26 -24.53 -19.20
N LEU A 282 -20.10 -23.28 -19.66
CA LEU A 282 -20.73 -22.79 -20.89
C LEU A 282 -20.20 -23.52 -22.12
N ALA A 283 -18.88 -23.64 -22.27
CA ALA A 283 -18.27 -24.40 -23.37
C ALA A 283 -18.75 -25.87 -23.40
N ALA A 284 -18.91 -26.50 -22.23
CA ALA A 284 -19.46 -27.85 -22.13
C ALA A 284 -20.96 -27.94 -22.47
N LEU A 285 -21.74 -26.89 -22.20
CA LEU A 285 -23.15 -26.78 -22.62
C LEU A 285 -23.25 -26.57 -24.13
N GLU A 286 -22.45 -25.68 -24.70
CA GLU A 286 -22.37 -25.41 -26.14
C GLU A 286 -21.94 -26.67 -26.90
N GLY A 287 -20.92 -27.38 -26.41
CA GLY A 287 -20.50 -28.66 -27.00
C GLY A 287 -21.61 -29.73 -26.98
N ARG A 288 -22.44 -29.77 -25.93
CA ARG A 288 -23.61 -30.67 -25.87
C ARG A 288 -24.71 -30.23 -26.85
N ALA A 289 -25.02 -28.95 -26.91
CA ALA A 289 -26.02 -28.42 -27.84
C ALA A 289 -25.59 -28.65 -29.31
N GLY A 290 -24.31 -28.41 -29.63
CA GLY A 290 -23.75 -28.68 -30.96
C GLY A 290 -23.86 -30.16 -31.35
N ARG A 291 -23.53 -31.08 -30.44
CA ARG A 291 -23.69 -32.53 -30.67
C ARG A 291 -25.15 -32.91 -30.94
N MET A 292 -26.10 -32.40 -30.16
CA MET A 292 -27.52 -32.67 -30.38
C MET A 292 -27.98 -32.16 -31.75
N ALA A 293 -27.58 -30.94 -32.15
CA ALA A 293 -27.87 -30.41 -33.47
C ALA A 293 -27.26 -31.26 -34.60
N THR A 294 -26.05 -31.80 -34.43
CA THR A 294 -25.45 -32.72 -35.39
C THR A 294 -26.23 -34.04 -35.50
N ILE A 295 -26.67 -34.61 -34.38
CA ILE A 295 -27.48 -35.84 -34.36
C ILE A 295 -28.83 -35.63 -35.05
N ASP A 296 -29.49 -34.50 -34.78
CA ASP A 296 -30.75 -34.14 -35.43
C ASP A 296 -30.58 -33.95 -36.94
N ALA A 297 -29.50 -33.31 -37.38
CA ALA A 297 -29.17 -33.17 -38.79
C ALA A 297 -28.90 -34.53 -39.47
N LEU A 298 -28.19 -35.44 -38.79
CA LEU A 298 -27.95 -36.79 -39.28
C LEU A 298 -29.26 -37.58 -39.42
N ARG A 299 -30.14 -37.48 -38.43
CA ARG A 299 -31.46 -38.13 -38.45
C ARG A 299 -32.29 -37.64 -39.63
N ALA A 300 -32.39 -36.32 -39.81
CA ALA A 300 -33.12 -35.72 -40.93
C ALA A 300 -32.53 -36.14 -42.29
N THR A 301 -31.20 -36.21 -42.41
CA THR A 301 -30.52 -36.62 -43.65
C THR A 301 -30.75 -38.10 -43.97
N LEU A 302 -30.72 -38.97 -42.95
CA LEU A 302 -31.01 -40.40 -43.06
C LEU A 302 -32.48 -40.63 -43.49
N GLU A 303 -33.42 -39.93 -42.86
CA GLU A 303 -34.85 -40.02 -43.19
C GLU A 303 -35.14 -39.49 -44.61
N ALA A 304 -34.41 -38.47 -45.06
CA ALA A 304 -34.50 -37.93 -46.42
C ALA A 304 -33.84 -38.81 -47.49
N GLY A 305 -33.16 -39.90 -47.13
CA GLY A 305 -32.47 -40.77 -48.09
C GLY A 305 -31.25 -40.13 -48.75
N ARG A 306 -30.63 -39.14 -48.10
CA ARG A 306 -29.46 -38.43 -48.64
C ARG A 306 -28.15 -39.05 -48.10
N PRO A 307 -27.05 -39.00 -48.87
CA PRO A 307 -25.76 -39.44 -48.37
C PRO A 307 -25.34 -38.60 -47.16
N LEU A 308 -24.82 -39.27 -46.14
CA LEU A 308 -24.52 -38.68 -44.83
C LEU A 308 -23.16 -37.96 -44.79
N GLY A 309 -22.36 -37.99 -45.85
CA GLY A 309 -20.95 -37.56 -45.83
C GLY A 309 -20.72 -36.15 -45.27
N GLY A 310 -21.57 -35.18 -45.64
CA GLY A 310 -21.46 -33.82 -45.12
C GLY A 310 -21.79 -33.70 -43.62
N ALA A 311 -22.76 -34.48 -43.14
CA ALA A 311 -23.16 -34.48 -41.73
C ALA A 311 -22.23 -35.34 -40.86
N LEU A 312 -21.60 -36.37 -41.43
CA LEU A 312 -20.62 -37.23 -40.74
C LEU A 312 -19.25 -36.57 -40.57
N ALA A 313 -18.88 -35.61 -41.42
CA ALA A 313 -17.60 -34.89 -41.33
C ALA A 313 -17.39 -34.19 -39.97
N GLY A 314 -18.46 -33.88 -39.24
CA GLY A 314 -18.40 -33.28 -37.90
C GLY A 314 -18.20 -34.28 -36.74
N LEU A 315 -18.33 -35.60 -36.98
CA LEU A 315 -18.14 -36.62 -35.94
C LEU A 315 -16.73 -37.21 -36.03
N ARG A 316 -16.00 -37.15 -34.91
CA ARG A 316 -14.66 -37.73 -34.80
C ARG A 316 -14.65 -39.26 -34.87
N ASP A 317 -15.66 -39.90 -34.27
CA ASP A 317 -15.79 -41.36 -34.16
C ASP A 317 -17.17 -41.80 -34.65
N ALA A 318 -17.39 -41.73 -35.96
CA ALA A 318 -18.65 -42.13 -36.58
C ALA A 318 -18.80 -43.68 -36.56
N PRO A 319 -19.92 -44.23 -36.06
CA PRO A 319 -20.21 -45.66 -36.11
C PRO A 319 -20.20 -46.21 -37.53
N GLU A 320 -19.67 -47.42 -37.71
CA GLU A 320 -19.54 -48.08 -39.01
C GLU A 320 -20.88 -48.12 -39.77
N ALA A 321 -21.98 -48.40 -39.05
CA ALA A 321 -23.33 -48.43 -39.59
C ALA A 321 -23.80 -47.11 -40.23
N LEU A 322 -23.21 -45.96 -39.87
CA LEU A 322 -23.45 -44.68 -40.53
C LEU A 322 -22.44 -44.41 -41.65
N THR A 323 -21.18 -44.80 -41.46
CA THR A 323 -20.11 -44.57 -42.46
C THR A 323 -20.39 -45.25 -43.82
N ARG A 324 -21.07 -46.40 -43.83
CA ARG A 324 -21.52 -47.06 -45.06
C ARG A 324 -22.41 -46.19 -45.97
N PHE A 325 -23.08 -45.20 -45.39
CA PHE A 325 -23.96 -44.26 -46.09
C PHE A 325 -23.30 -42.88 -46.28
N ALA A 326 -21.98 -42.77 -46.07
CA ALA A 326 -21.26 -41.52 -46.28
C ALA A 326 -21.33 -41.07 -47.75
N THR A 327 -21.19 -42.01 -48.68
CA THR A 327 -21.17 -41.75 -50.14
C THR A 327 -22.41 -42.29 -50.86
N ALA A 328 -23.00 -43.37 -50.37
CA ALA A 328 -24.20 -43.99 -50.94
C ALA A 328 -25.47 -43.53 -50.22
N ALA A 329 -26.51 -43.23 -50.99
CA ALA A 329 -27.83 -42.90 -50.45
C ALA A 329 -28.42 -44.09 -49.66
N PRO A 330 -28.81 -43.90 -48.38
CA PRO A 330 -29.48 -44.94 -47.63
C PRO A 330 -30.88 -45.22 -48.22
N PRO A 331 -31.36 -46.48 -48.18
CA PRO A 331 -32.73 -46.79 -48.56
C PRO A 331 -33.69 -46.06 -47.59
N THR A 332 -34.65 -45.33 -48.13
CA THR A 332 -35.71 -44.72 -47.31
C THR A 332 -36.75 -45.77 -46.92
N GLU A 333 -37.46 -45.54 -45.81
CA GLU A 333 -38.53 -46.44 -45.38
C GLU A 333 -39.65 -46.53 -46.44
N SER A 334 -39.96 -45.42 -47.10
CA SER A 334 -40.91 -45.38 -48.22
C SER A 334 -40.42 -46.22 -49.41
N ALA A 335 -39.13 -46.15 -49.75
CA ALA A 335 -38.55 -47.00 -50.80
C ALA A 335 -38.60 -48.49 -50.43
N LEU A 336 -38.33 -48.83 -49.16
CA LEU A 336 -38.45 -50.21 -48.67
C LEU A 336 -39.91 -50.70 -48.71
N ARG A 337 -40.89 -49.87 -48.37
CA ARG A 337 -42.32 -50.19 -48.48
C ARG A 337 -42.73 -50.46 -49.92
N LEU A 338 -42.29 -49.62 -50.85
CA LEU A 338 -42.58 -49.80 -52.28
C LEU A 338 -41.93 -51.07 -52.85
N ALA A 339 -40.69 -51.35 -52.47
CA ALA A 339 -39.96 -52.54 -52.94
C ALA A 339 -40.40 -53.85 -52.26
N PHE A 340 -41.14 -53.77 -51.15
CA PHE A 340 -41.55 -54.95 -50.37
C PHE A 340 -42.47 -55.87 -51.17
N GLU A 341 -43.43 -55.33 -51.94
CA GLU A 341 -44.39 -56.16 -52.67
C GLU A 341 -43.73 -57.02 -53.75
N ASP A 342 -42.72 -56.49 -54.44
CA ASP A 342 -41.97 -57.25 -55.43
C ASP A 342 -41.11 -58.32 -54.77
N ALA A 343 -40.44 -57.99 -53.65
CA ALA A 343 -39.70 -58.97 -52.86
C ALA A 343 -40.62 -60.07 -52.28
N ALA A 344 -41.80 -59.70 -51.79
CA ALA A 344 -42.80 -60.61 -51.25
C ALA A 344 -43.37 -61.55 -52.33
N ARG A 345 -43.53 -61.07 -53.56
CA ARG A 345 -43.92 -61.92 -54.70
C ARG A 345 -42.83 -62.94 -55.03
N ALA A 346 -41.57 -62.51 -55.08
CA ALA A 346 -40.44 -63.40 -55.30
C ALA A 346 -40.27 -64.44 -54.16
N GLY A 347 -40.44 -64.02 -52.91
CA GLY A 347 -40.37 -64.91 -51.74
C GLY A 347 -41.47 -65.98 -51.74
N ARG A 348 -42.70 -65.61 -52.12
CA ARG A 348 -43.81 -66.58 -52.30
C ARG A 348 -43.52 -67.59 -53.41
N ALA A 349 -43.09 -67.11 -54.58
CA ALA A 349 -42.76 -67.99 -55.71
C ALA A 349 -41.65 -68.98 -55.38
N ALA A 350 -40.64 -68.57 -54.59
CA ALA A 350 -39.56 -69.44 -54.15
C ALA A 350 -39.97 -70.41 -53.02
N SER A 351 -41.08 -70.17 -52.32
CA SER A 351 -41.57 -71.03 -51.24
C SER A 351 -42.47 -72.16 -51.74
N GLU A 352 -43.01 -72.05 -52.95
CA GLU A 352 -43.74 -73.13 -53.58
C GLU A 352 -42.79 -74.31 -53.84
N PRO A 353 -43.07 -75.52 -53.33
CA PRO A 353 -42.23 -76.67 -53.60
C PRO A 353 -42.29 -76.99 -55.10
N ALA A 354 -41.14 -76.91 -55.77
CA ALA A 354 -40.99 -77.42 -57.13
C ALA A 354 -41.18 -78.94 -57.11
N ARG A 355 -42.42 -79.41 -57.23
CA ARG A 355 -42.71 -80.82 -57.49
C ARG A 355 -42.39 -81.09 -58.95
N GLU A 356 -41.14 -81.41 -59.26
CA GLU A 356 -40.78 -82.06 -60.52
C GLU A 356 -41.59 -83.36 -60.65
N GLY A 357 -42.61 -83.35 -61.50
CA GLY A 357 -43.47 -84.49 -61.80
C GLY A 357 -44.98 -84.32 -61.51
N ALA A 358 -45.43 -83.22 -60.90
CA ALA A 358 -46.86 -83.00 -60.65
C ALA A 358 -47.56 -82.44 -61.92
N GLY A 359 -48.49 -83.21 -62.49
CA GLY A 359 -49.22 -82.85 -63.70
C GLY A 359 -50.04 -81.57 -63.54
N VAL A 360 -50.26 -80.85 -64.64
CA VAL A 360 -51.00 -79.57 -64.72
C VAL A 360 -52.41 -79.65 -64.08
N LEU A 361 -52.99 -80.85 -64.00
CA LEU A 361 -54.28 -81.13 -63.38
C LEU A 361 -54.22 -81.17 -61.83
N ASP A 362 -53.13 -81.65 -61.23
CA ASP A 362 -52.94 -81.65 -59.76
C ASP A 362 -52.72 -80.23 -59.23
N SER A 363 -52.04 -79.40 -60.00
CA SER A 363 -51.82 -77.98 -59.70
C SER A 363 -53.12 -77.16 -59.68
N ALA A 364 -54.14 -77.55 -60.45
CA ALA A 364 -55.46 -76.90 -60.44
C ALA A 364 -56.28 -77.29 -59.21
N VAL A 365 -56.21 -78.55 -58.78
CA VAL A 365 -56.87 -79.02 -57.55
C VAL A 365 -56.20 -78.44 -56.30
N SER A 366 -54.87 -78.30 -56.30
CA SER A 366 -54.12 -77.68 -55.20
C SER A 366 -54.39 -76.16 -55.08
N ARG A 367 -54.69 -75.45 -56.18
CA ARG A 367 -55.11 -74.03 -56.16
C ARG A 367 -56.53 -73.84 -55.62
N LEU A 368 -57.44 -74.78 -55.90
CA LEU A 368 -58.81 -74.73 -55.37
C LEU A 368 -58.86 -75.07 -53.87
N SER A 369 -57.98 -75.96 -53.40
CA SER A 369 -57.84 -76.31 -51.99
C SER A 369 -57.06 -75.27 -51.18
N GLY A 370 -56.14 -74.53 -51.81
CA GLY A 370 -55.45 -73.37 -51.20
C GLY A 370 -56.34 -72.14 -50.97
N LEU A 371 -57.57 -72.12 -51.50
CA LEU A 371 -58.51 -71.01 -51.31
C LEU A 371 -59.29 -71.08 -49.98
N VAL A 372 -59.23 -72.20 -49.26
CA VAL A 372 -59.92 -72.40 -47.97
C VAL A 372 -58.90 -72.39 -46.84
N THR A 373 -58.62 -71.21 -46.28
CA THR A 373 -57.79 -71.09 -45.08
C THR A 373 -58.67 -71.24 -43.84
N VAL A 374 -58.62 -72.40 -43.17
CA VAL A 374 -59.26 -72.58 -41.86
C VAL A 374 -58.28 -72.11 -40.79
N ARG A 375 -58.51 -70.90 -40.25
CA ARG A 375 -57.71 -70.31 -39.18
C ARG A 375 -58.23 -70.80 -37.82
N ARG A 376 -57.38 -71.44 -37.01
CA ARG A 376 -57.65 -71.70 -35.58
C ARG A 376 -56.70 -70.86 -34.75
N GLY A 377 -57.13 -69.65 -34.37
CA GLY A 377 -56.32 -68.73 -33.55
C GLY A 377 -55.10 -68.16 -34.29
N GLU A 378 -53.91 -68.39 -33.74
CA GLU A 378 -52.61 -67.90 -34.25
C GLU A 378 -51.98 -68.83 -35.32
N ASP A 379 -52.40 -70.10 -35.36
CA ASP A 379 -51.82 -71.15 -36.22
C ASP A 379 -52.65 -71.40 -37.50
N VAL A 380 -51.95 -71.43 -38.63
CA VAL A 380 -52.51 -71.78 -39.95
C VAL A 380 -52.39 -73.29 -40.12
N LEU A 381 -53.49 -74.03 -39.95
CA LEU A 381 -53.51 -75.49 -40.08
C LEU A 381 -53.50 -75.98 -41.53
N TRP A 382 -53.84 -75.11 -42.50
CA TRP A 382 -53.81 -75.41 -43.93
C TRP A 382 -53.66 -74.12 -44.75
N GLY A 383 -52.61 -74.03 -45.56
CA GLY A 383 -52.21 -72.84 -46.33
C GLY A 383 -50.69 -72.65 -46.37
N ASP A 384 -50.20 -71.79 -47.27
CA ASP A 384 -48.77 -71.47 -47.39
C ASP A 384 -48.29 -70.69 -46.14
N ALA A 385 -47.53 -71.35 -45.27
CA ALA A 385 -46.97 -70.75 -44.07
C ALA A 385 -46.06 -69.55 -44.38
N ALA A 386 -45.40 -69.54 -45.55
CA ALA A 386 -44.59 -68.40 -45.98
C ALA A 386 -45.47 -67.19 -46.32
N ALA A 387 -46.60 -67.39 -47.00
CA ALA A 387 -47.57 -66.33 -47.26
C ALA A 387 -48.11 -65.71 -45.96
N ALA A 388 -48.42 -66.53 -44.94
CA ALA A 388 -48.89 -66.02 -43.65
C ALA A 388 -47.84 -65.13 -42.96
N GLU A 389 -46.57 -65.55 -42.93
CA GLU A 389 -45.48 -64.74 -42.35
C GLU A 389 -45.20 -63.47 -43.15
N ILE A 390 -45.25 -63.53 -44.49
CA ILE A 390 -45.08 -62.36 -45.37
C ILE A 390 -46.21 -61.34 -45.15
N GLU A 391 -47.47 -61.78 -45.01
CA GLU A 391 -48.60 -60.91 -44.68
C GLU A 391 -48.45 -60.25 -43.31
N ARG A 392 -47.97 -60.99 -42.30
CA ARG A 392 -47.65 -60.39 -41.00
C ARG A 392 -46.50 -59.40 -41.14
N ALA A 393 -45.44 -59.72 -41.87
CA ALA A 393 -44.33 -58.81 -42.12
C ALA A 393 -44.81 -57.51 -42.79
N ARG A 394 -45.72 -57.59 -43.79
CA ARG A 394 -46.35 -56.40 -44.40
C ARG A 394 -47.03 -55.51 -43.39
N ARG A 395 -47.87 -56.08 -42.51
CA ARG A 395 -48.60 -55.29 -41.49
C ARG A 395 -47.65 -54.61 -40.51
N ALA A 396 -46.54 -55.27 -40.12
CA ALA A 396 -45.52 -54.65 -39.29
C ALA A 396 -44.85 -53.48 -40.03
N LEU A 397 -44.53 -53.67 -41.30
CA LEU A 397 -43.91 -52.63 -42.14
C LEU A 397 -44.83 -51.43 -42.36
N GLU A 398 -46.12 -51.66 -42.61
CA GLU A 398 -47.13 -50.60 -42.73
C GLU A 398 -47.27 -49.79 -41.43
N ALA A 399 -47.18 -50.47 -40.28
CA ALA A 399 -47.15 -49.86 -38.96
C ALA A 399 -45.82 -49.12 -38.63
N GLY A 400 -44.82 -49.17 -39.52
CA GLY A 400 -43.49 -48.57 -39.30
C GLY A 400 -42.56 -49.40 -38.41
N ASP A 401 -42.94 -50.63 -38.06
CA ASP A 401 -42.13 -51.57 -37.29
C ASP A 401 -41.21 -52.39 -38.22
N LEU A 402 -40.14 -51.74 -38.68
CA LEU A 402 -39.16 -52.36 -39.57
C LEU A 402 -38.41 -53.51 -38.88
N GLU A 403 -38.14 -53.40 -37.58
CA GLU A 403 -37.44 -54.43 -36.81
C GLU A 403 -38.31 -55.69 -36.65
N GLY A 404 -39.59 -55.51 -36.29
CA GLY A 404 -40.56 -56.60 -36.26
C GLY A 404 -40.82 -57.21 -37.63
N THR A 405 -40.71 -56.43 -38.71
CA THR A 405 -40.77 -56.94 -40.09
C THR A 405 -39.61 -57.91 -40.36
N ILE A 406 -38.36 -57.52 -40.06
CA ILE A 406 -37.17 -58.37 -40.26
C ILE A 406 -37.26 -59.65 -39.42
N GLN A 407 -37.70 -59.55 -38.16
CA GLN A 407 -37.87 -60.70 -37.27
C GLN A 407 -38.88 -61.73 -37.81
N ARG A 408 -39.94 -61.27 -38.48
CA ARG A 408 -40.93 -62.15 -39.13
C ARG A 408 -40.38 -62.80 -40.38
N LEU A 409 -39.70 -62.04 -41.25
CA LEU A 409 -39.06 -62.59 -42.44
C LEU A 409 -37.96 -63.61 -42.12
N ALA A 410 -37.30 -63.48 -40.96
CA ALA A 410 -36.33 -64.46 -40.49
C ALA A 410 -36.92 -65.87 -40.26
N ARG A 411 -38.26 -66.00 -40.11
CA ARG A 411 -38.98 -67.27 -39.92
C ARG A 411 -39.34 -67.98 -41.22
N LEU A 412 -39.13 -67.35 -42.37
CA LEU A 412 -39.44 -67.93 -43.67
C LEU A 412 -38.57 -69.18 -43.97
N SER A 413 -38.90 -69.92 -45.03
CA SER A 413 -38.04 -70.98 -45.53
C SER A 413 -36.74 -70.42 -46.13
N ALA A 414 -35.68 -71.23 -46.23
CA ALA A 414 -34.40 -70.79 -46.80
C ALA A 414 -34.52 -70.26 -48.25
N PRO A 415 -35.27 -70.91 -49.17
CA PRO A 415 -35.48 -70.40 -50.52
C PRO A 415 -36.20 -69.03 -50.55
N ALA A 416 -37.21 -68.82 -49.71
CA ALA A 416 -37.90 -67.53 -49.64
C ALA A 416 -37.00 -66.41 -49.11
N LYS A 417 -36.22 -66.70 -48.07
CA LYS A 417 -35.25 -65.74 -47.51
C LYS A 417 -34.21 -65.34 -48.54
N GLU A 418 -33.70 -66.31 -49.30
CA GLU A 418 -32.72 -66.06 -50.35
C GLU A 418 -33.31 -65.16 -51.45
N ALA A 419 -34.55 -65.42 -51.88
CA ALA A 419 -35.26 -64.57 -52.84
C ALA A 419 -35.49 -63.14 -52.33
N MET A 420 -35.69 -62.96 -51.01
CA MET A 420 -35.89 -61.65 -50.38
C MET A 420 -34.60 -61.01 -49.84
N ARG A 421 -33.43 -61.64 -49.99
CA ARG A 421 -32.18 -61.22 -49.35
C ARG A 421 -31.78 -59.77 -49.65
N GLY A 422 -32.02 -59.31 -50.87
CA GLY A 422 -31.75 -57.93 -51.27
C GLY A 422 -32.53 -56.92 -50.44
N TRP A 423 -33.82 -57.17 -50.22
CA TRP A 423 -34.68 -56.33 -49.39
C TRP A 423 -34.29 -56.41 -47.91
N ILE A 424 -34.06 -57.63 -47.40
CA ILE A 424 -33.69 -57.87 -45.99
C ILE A 424 -32.40 -57.13 -45.63
N SER A 425 -31.36 -57.25 -46.46
CA SER A 425 -30.07 -56.57 -46.20
C SER A 425 -30.16 -55.04 -46.21
N GLN A 426 -31.03 -54.46 -47.03
CA GLN A 426 -31.29 -53.01 -47.03
C GLN A 426 -32.09 -52.57 -45.80
N ALA A 427 -33.04 -53.38 -45.35
CA ALA A 427 -33.80 -53.12 -44.13
C ALA A 427 -32.91 -53.20 -42.89
N GLU A 428 -32.09 -54.25 -42.76
CA GLU A 428 -31.12 -54.42 -41.67
C GLU A 428 -30.12 -53.27 -41.61
N ALA A 429 -29.65 -52.82 -42.77
CA ALA A 429 -28.76 -51.67 -42.89
C ALA A 429 -29.35 -50.38 -42.30
N LEU A 430 -30.62 -50.10 -42.62
CA LEU A 430 -31.32 -48.93 -42.12
C LEU A 430 -31.60 -49.03 -40.61
N VAL A 431 -31.98 -50.21 -40.13
CA VAL A 431 -32.16 -50.47 -38.69
C VAL A 431 -30.86 -50.27 -37.92
N ALA A 432 -29.74 -50.79 -38.43
CA ALA A 432 -28.42 -50.61 -37.82
C ALA A 432 -28.00 -49.14 -37.75
N ALA A 433 -28.25 -48.36 -38.82
CA ALA A 433 -28.00 -46.91 -38.82
C ALA A 433 -28.86 -46.15 -37.80
N ARG A 434 -30.16 -46.46 -37.70
CA ARG A 434 -31.06 -45.88 -36.70
C ARG A 434 -30.64 -46.24 -35.27
N ALA A 435 -30.20 -47.47 -35.04
CA ALA A 435 -29.68 -47.92 -33.74
C ALA A 435 -28.37 -47.19 -33.36
N ALA A 436 -27.47 -46.99 -34.32
CA ALA A 436 -26.24 -46.23 -34.12
C ALA A 436 -26.52 -44.77 -33.74
N LEU A 437 -27.50 -44.10 -34.38
CA LEU A 437 -27.90 -42.74 -33.99
C LEU A 437 -28.48 -42.67 -32.58
N ARG A 438 -29.30 -43.65 -32.17
CA ARG A 438 -29.81 -43.72 -30.79
C ARG A 438 -28.67 -43.88 -29.77
N THR A 439 -27.67 -44.68 -30.10
CA THR A 439 -26.49 -44.89 -29.25
C THR A 439 -25.67 -43.60 -29.12
N LEU A 440 -25.48 -42.87 -30.23
CA LEU A 440 -24.81 -41.56 -30.24
C LEU A 440 -25.57 -40.48 -29.45
N ALA A 441 -26.89 -40.56 -29.40
CA ALA A 441 -27.71 -39.64 -28.60
C ALA A 441 -27.68 -39.95 -27.09
N ALA A 442 -27.34 -41.18 -26.72
CA ALA A 442 -27.31 -41.63 -25.33
C ALA A 442 -25.94 -41.43 -24.65
N GLY A 443 -24.85 -41.26 -25.42
CA GLY A 443 -23.50 -40.97 -24.93
C GLY A 443 -23.16 -39.49 -24.98
#